data_AF-A0A6N6KT09-F1
#
_entry.id   AF-A0A6N6KT09-F1
#
_cell.length_a   1.000
_cell.length_b   1.000
_cell.length_c   1.000
_cell.angle_alpha   90.00
_cell.angle_beta   90.00
_cell.angle_gamma   90.00
#
_symmetry.space_group_name_H-M   'P 1'
#
loop_
_entity.id
_entity.type
_entity.pdbx_description
1 polymer ?
#
loop_
_entity_poly.entity_id
_entity_poly.type
_entity_poly.pdbx_seq_one_letter_code
_entity_poly.pdbx_strand_id
1 'polypeptide(L)'
;MTTDVDPWEVFHYEVQMYSAMIKIRETIGSGKNWKISIQPKSTLIITPKSNKETSIPNKDLRSAMNAFIESKLLHIRILAEILLERGHYPDDVKLAHLLPNWEKDEELGILVNNLEKAYGTRKSKDTPCWTINKMVVHFTSFRLTSFGYRKIFETIDTPLKLCIKRVAELGGKPAILAEIHSVM
;
A
#
# COMPACT_ATOMS: atom_id res chain seq x y z
N MET A 1 10.83 -2.77 -27.22
CA MET A 1 9.92 -1.62 -27.08
C MET A 1 10.06 -1.15 -25.64
N THR A 2 10.89 -0.15 -25.40
CA THR A 2 10.97 0.51 -24.08
C THR A 2 9.81 1.49 -24.03
N THR A 3 8.75 1.15 -23.33
CA THR A 3 7.73 2.14 -22.98
C THR A 3 8.40 3.11 -22.01
N ASP A 4 8.66 4.32 -22.49
CA ASP A 4 9.30 5.43 -21.79
C ASP A 4 8.33 6.00 -20.74
N VAL A 5 7.99 5.18 -19.74
CA VAL A 5 7.10 5.57 -18.64
C VAL A 5 7.94 6.30 -17.61
N ASP A 6 7.54 7.54 -17.27
CA ASP A 6 8.22 8.32 -16.23
C ASP A 6 8.17 7.54 -14.89
N PRO A 7 9.33 7.20 -14.30
CA PRO A 7 9.40 6.54 -13.00
C PRO A 7 8.58 7.24 -11.92
N TRP A 8 8.46 8.57 -11.99
CA TRP A 8 7.65 9.34 -11.06
C TRP A 8 6.14 9.13 -11.23
N GLU A 9 5.65 8.87 -12.44
CA GLU A 9 4.24 8.55 -12.65
C GLU A 9 3.87 7.23 -12.00
N VAL A 10 4.72 6.21 -12.19
CA VAL A 10 4.55 4.90 -11.53
C VAL A 10 4.61 5.06 -10.02
N PHE A 11 5.63 5.73 -9.50
CA PHE A 11 5.76 5.94 -8.06
C PHE A 11 4.58 6.71 -7.46
N HIS A 12 4.11 7.77 -8.13
CA HIS A 12 2.95 8.54 -7.68
C HIS A 12 1.67 7.69 -7.67
N TYR A 13 1.43 6.89 -8.71
CA TYR A 13 0.30 5.97 -8.77
C TYR A 13 0.30 5.00 -7.56
N GLU A 14 1.45 4.41 -7.25
CA GLU A 14 1.59 3.49 -6.13
C GLU A 14 1.33 4.18 -4.78
N VAL A 15 1.79 5.43 -4.59
CA VAL A 15 1.49 6.23 -3.39
C VAL A 15 -0.01 6.53 -3.28
N GLN A 16 -0.67 6.92 -4.38
CA GLN A 16 -2.12 7.17 -4.40
C GLN A 16 -2.91 5.93 -4.02
N MET A 17 -2.56 4.77 -4.58
CA MET A 17 -3.22 3.51 -4.27
C MET A 17 -3.01 3.12 -2.81
N TYR A 18 -1.77 3.23 -2.29
CA TYR A 18 -1.47 2.99 -0.88
C TYR A 18 -2.31 3.90 0.05
N SER A 19 -2.33 5.21 -0.19
CA SER A 19 -3.07 6.18 0.61
C SER A 19 -4.58 5.98 0.54
N ALA A 20 -5.12 5.70 -0.65
CA ALA A 20 -6.53 5.39 -0.83
C ALA A 20 -6.95 4.15 0.00
N MET A 21 -6.12 3.11 0.03
CA MET A 21 -6.42 1.91 0.84
C MET A 21 -6.41 2.18 2.35
N ILE A 22 -5.58 3.12 2.84
CA ILE A 22 -5.61 3.56 4.24
C ILE A 22 -6.92 4.29 4.54
N LYS A 23 -7.28 5.29 3.72
CA LYS A 23 -8.51 6.07 3.88
C LYS A 23 -9.76 5.20 3.86
N ILE A 24 -9.80 4.22 2.94
CA ILE A 24 -10.86 3.22 2.86
C ILE A 24 -10.93 2.45 4.18
N ARG A 25 -9.82 1.88 4.67
CA ARG A 25 -9.80 1.14 5.94
C ARG A 25 -10.32 1.96 7.12
N GLU A 26 -9.87 3.20 7.28
CA GLU A 26 -10.29 4.08 8.37
C GLU A 26 -11.79 4.43 8.28
N THR A 27 -12.27 4.65 7.07
CA THR A 27 -13.70 4.88 6.81
C THR A 27 -14.54 3.64 7.15
N ILE A 28 -14.01 2.41 6.97
CA ILE A 28 -14.72 1.16 7.32
C ILE A 28 -14.72 0.98 8.84
N GLY A 29 -13.57 1.24 9.48
CA GLY A 29 -13.40 1.12 10.93
C GLY A 29 -14.23 2.10 11.75
N SER A 30 -14.59 3.27 11.18
CA SER A 30 -15.38 4.30 11.85
C SER A 30 -16.90 4.09 11.83
N GLY A 31 -17.39 3.03 11.16
CA GLY A 31 -18.83 2.71 11.13
C GLY A 31 -19.70 3.71 10.35
N LYS A 32 -19.10 4.61 9.57
CA LYS A 32 -19.84 5.56 8.71
C LYS A 32 -20.42 4.85 7.49
N ASN A 33 -21.58 5.32 7.01
CA ASN A 33 -22.27 4.79 5.82
C ASN A 33 -21.36 4.79 4.58
N TRP A 34 -21.36 3.69 3.83
CA TRP A 34 -20.69 3.59 2.54
C TRP A 34 -21.67 3.78 1.41
N LYS A 35 -21.35 4.60 0.41
CA LYS A 35 -21.98 4.56 -0.91
C LYS A 35 -20.89 4.28 -1.94
N ILE A 36 -20.71 3.02 -2.30
CA ILE A 36 -19.86 2.64 -3.43
C ILE A 36 -20.74 2.78 -4.68
N SER A 37 -20.60 3.90 -5.39
CA SER A 37 -21.30 4.13 -6.65
C SER A 37 -20.54 3.48 -7.81
N ILE A 38 -20.85 2.21 -8.11
CA ILE A 38 -20.35 1.55 -9.33
C ILE A 38 -21.34 1.90 -10.45
N GLN A 39 -21.08 3.02 -11.13
CA GLN A 39 -21.89 3.44 -12.28
C GLN A 39 -21.29 2.93 -13.60
N PRO A 40 -22.15 2.63 -14.60
CA PRO A 40 -23.56 3.00 -14.62
C PRO A 40 -24.47 1.77 -14.54
N LYS A 41 -24.70 1.23 -13.34
CA LYS A 41 -26.03 0.69 -12.92
C LYS A 41 -26.13 0.05 -11.53
N SER A 42 -25.11 0.11 -10.66
CA SER A 42 -25.27 -0.43 -9.29
C SER A 42 -24.55 0.41 -8.25
N THR A 43 -25.29 1.33 -7.64
CA THR A 43 -24.86 2.01 -6.41
C THR A 43 -25.06 1.06 -5.24
N LEU A 44 -23.98 0.53 -4.68
CA LEU A 44 -23.96 -0.27 -3.46
C LEU A 44 -23.91 0.68 -2.26
N ILE A 45 -25.06 0.86 -1.60
CA ILE A 45 -25.19 1.61 -0.34
C ILE A 45 -25.06 0.60 0.80
N ILE A 46 -23.99 0.68 1.60
CA ILE A 46 -23.81 -0.12 2.83
C ILE A 46 -24.13 0.77 4.03
N THR A 47 -25.32 0.57 4.59
CA THR A 47 -25.80 1.25 5.80
C THR A 47 -25.58 0.33 7.01
N PRO A 48 -25.02 0.80 8.15
CA PRO A 48 -25.18 0.11 9.43
C PRO A 48 -26.66 0.14 9.80
N LYS A 49 -27.17 -0.99 10.26
CA LYS A 49 -28.59 -1.27 10.56
C LYS A 49 -29.31 -0.08 11.22
N SER A 50 -30.25 0.52 10.49
CA SER A 50 -31.60 0.69 11.01
C SER A 50 -32.56 -0.11 10.13
N ASN A 51 -33.52 -0.75 10.79
CA ASN A 51 -34.35 -1.84 10.28
C ASN A 51 -35.01 -1.56 8.91
N LYS A 52 -34.45 -2.09 7.82
CA LYS A 52 -35.12 -2.86 6.74
C LYS A 52 -34.13 -3.26 5.66
N GLU A 53 -34.30 -4.48 5.16
CA GLU A 53 -33.34 -5.24 4.38
C GLU A 53 -33.04 -4.66 2.99
N THR A 54 -31.78 -4.31 2.78
CA THR A 54 -30.99 -4.81 1.65
C THR A 54 -29.62 -5.19 2.20
N SER A 55 -29.54 -6.36 2.85
CA SER A 55 -28.29 -6.86 3.40
C SER A 55 -27.39 -7.32 2.26
N ILE A 56 -26.25 -6.67 2.09
CA ILE A 56 -25.16 -7.27 1.32
C ILE A 56 -24.84 -8.58 2.04
N PRO A 57 -24.87 -9.73 1.35
CA PRO A 57 -24.48 -10.99 1.96
C PRO A 57 -23.13 -10.82 2.65
N ASN A 58 -23.01 -11.26 3.90
CA ASN A 58 -21.78 -11.15 4.70
C ASN A 58 -20.52 -11.62 3.92
N LYS A 59 -20.72 -12.51 2.96
CA LYS A 59 -19.71 -13.00 2.02
C LYS A 59 -19.18 -11.93 1.05
N ASP A 60 -20.03 -11.09 0.46
CA ASP A 60 -19.61 -10.11 -0.57
C ASP A 60 -18.84 -8.95 0.05
N LEU A 61 -19.31 -8.44 1.20
CA LEU A 61 -18.57 -7.47 1.99
C LEU A 61 -17.20 -8.02 2.43
N ARG A 62 -17.17 -9.29 2.83
CA ARG A 62 -15.91 -9.97 3.20
C ARG A 62 -14.97 -10.07 2.00
N SER A 63 -15.45 -10.49 0.83
CA SER A 63 -14.65 -10.55 -0.39
C SER A 63 -14.07 -9.18 -0.75
N ALA A 64 -14.87 -8.12 -0.70
CA ALA A 64 -14.42 -6.76 -0.93
C ALA A 64 -13.33 -6.35 0.08
N MET A 65 -13.51 -6.65 1.37
CA MET A 65 -12.50 -6.36 2.38
C MET A 65 -11.16 -7.02 2.11
N ASN A 66 -11.17 -8.25 1.60
CA ASN A 66 -9.94 -8.95 1.29
C ASN A 66 -9.25 -8.34 0.10
N ALA A 67 -10.02 -8.01 -0.94
CA ALA A 67 -9.48 -7.34 -2.11
C ALA A 67 -8.77 -6.04 -1.71
N PHE A 68 -9.36 -5.25 -0.79
CA PHE A 68 -8.72 -4.04 -0.27
C PHE A 68 -7.45 -4.32 0.53
N ILE A 69 -7.46 -5.32 1.41
CA ILE A 69 -6.27 -5.69 2.19
C ILE A 69 -5.16 -6.20 1.27
N GLU A 70 -5.48 -7.08 0.33
CA GLU A 70 -4.54 -7.64 -0.64
C GLU A 70 -3.98 -6.55 -1.55
N SER A 71 -4.82 -5.62 -2.02
CA SER A 71 -4.39 -4.43 -2.76
C SER A 71 -3.46 -3.56 -1.91
N LYS A 72 -3.78 -3.26 -0.64
CA LYS A 72 -2.87 -2.50 0.25
C LYS A 72 -1.51 -3.20 0.37
N LEU A 73 -1.48 -4.51 0.58
CA LEU A 73 -0.24 -5.27 0.73
C LEU A 73 0.58 -5.29 -0.57
N LEU A 74 -0.08 -5.36 -1.72
CA LEU A 74 0.56 -5.27 -3.03
C LEU A 74 1.26 -3.91 -3.20
N HIS A 75 0.56 -2.81 -2.97
CA HIS A 75 1.13 -1.46 -3.12
C HIS A 75 2.24 -1.18 -2.08
N ILE A 76 2.10 -1.68 -0.84
CA ILE A 76 3.21 -1.66 0.14
C ILE A 76 4.44 -2.37 -0.41
N ARG A 77 4.27 -3.57 -0.99
CA ARG A 77 5.38 -4.34 -1.55
C ARG A 77 6.04 -3.59 -2.69
N ILE A 78 5.27 -3.04 -3.63
CA ILE A 78 5.84 -2.29 -4.77
C ILE A 78 6.63 -1.08 -4.27
N LEU A 79 6.03 -0.25 -3.40
CA LEU A 79 6.71 0.91 -2.84
C LEU A 79 7.98 0.54 -2.06
N ALA A 80 7.91 -0.50 -1.22
CA ALA A 80 9.08 -0.96 -0.47
C ALA A 80 10.19 -1.48 -1.40
N GLU A 81 9.86 -2.23 -2.45
CA GLU A 81 10.86 -2.76 -3.37
C GLU A 81 11.48 -1.65 -4.25
N ILE A 82 10.73 -0.60 -4.62
CA ILE A 82 11.26 0.62 -5.26
C ILE A 82 12.26 1.30 -4.33
N LEU A 83 11.83 1.62 -3.11
CA LEU A 83 12.61 2.40 -2.12
C LEU A 83 13.84 1.66 -1.61
N LEU A 84 13.82 0.32 -1.59
CA LEU A 84 14.94 -0.53 -1.18
C LEU A 84 15.81 -0.98 -2.37
N GLU A 85 15.50 -0.54 -3.59
CA GLU A 85 16.20 -0.91 -4.84
C GLU A 85 16.25 -2.42 -5.12
N ARG A 86 15.18 -3.15 -4.79
CA ARG A 86 15.13 -4.62 -4.87
C ARG A 86 14.47 -5.16 -6.15
N GLY A 87 14.16 -4.29 -7.11
CA GLY A 87 13.66 -4.67 -8.44
C GLY A 87 14.59 -5.68 -9.13
N HIS A 88 14.01 -6.75 -9.66
CA HIS A 88 14.75 -7.83 -10.34
C HIS A 88 14.79 -7.62 -11.85
N TYR A 89 13.75 -7.04 -12.43
CA TYR A 89 13.61 -6.87 -13.86
C TYR A 89 14.22 -5.54 -14.33
N PRO A 90 14.69 -5.45 -15.58
CA PRO A 90 15.27 -4.22 -16.12
C PRO A 90 14.31 -3.03 -16.14
N ASP A 91 13.00 -3.28 -16.22
CA ASP A 91 11.92 -2.31 -16.26
C ASP A 91 11.35 -1.98 -14.87
N ASP A 92 11.85 -2.61 -13.80
CA ASP A 92 11.43 -2.27 -12.45
C ASP A 92 11.92 -0.86 -12.08
N VAL A 93 11.00 -0.02 -11.58
CA VAL A 93 11.34 1.29 -11.01
C VAL A 93 12.17 1.10 -9.74
N LYS A 94 13.23 1.90 -9.59
CA LYS A 94 14.15 1.89 -8.44
C LYS A 94 14.29 3.30 -7.90
N LEU A 95 14.73 3.43 -6.65
CA LEU A 95 14.94 4.72 -6.02
C LEU A 95 15.92 5.60 -6.82
N ALA A 96 17.02 5.05 -7.34
CA ALA A 96 17.94 5.77 -8.21
C ALA A 96 17.32 6.32 -9.51
N HIS A 97 16.20 5.75 -10.00
CA HIS A 97 15.47 6.31 -11.15
C HIS A 97 14.67 7.56 -10.76
N LEU A 98 14.25 7.68 -9.50
CA LEU A 98 13.52 8.83 -8.98
C LEU A 98 14.49 9.94 -8.55
N LEU A 99 15.53 9.56 -7.80
CA LEU A 99 16.51 10.44 -7.20
C LEU A 99 17.92 9.90 -7.49
N PRO A 100 18.57 10.35 -8.58
CA PRO A 100 19.95 9.97 -8.84
C PRO A 100 20.88 10.45 -7.72
N ASN A 101 21.71 9.57 -7.19
CA ASN A 101 22.60 9.83 -6.04
C ASN A 101 21.86 10.08 -4.71
N TRP A 102 20.71 9.45 -4.49
CA TRP A 102 19.95 9.54 -3.23
C TRP A 102 20.78 9.16 -2.00
N GLU A 103 21.83 8.35 -2.18
CA GLU A 103 22.75 7.90 -1.13
C GLU A 103 23.56 9.03 -0.51
N LYS A 104 23.61 10.21 -1.16
CA LYS A 104 24.25 11.42 -0.61
C LYS A 104 23.39 12.12 0.44
N ASP A 105 22.08 11.82 0.50
CA ASP A 105 21.18 12.34 1.51
C ASP A 105 21.19 11.44 2.75
N GLU A 106 21.88 11.88 3.81
CA GLU A 106 22.04 11.10 5.05
C GLU A 106 20.69 10.76 5.70
N GLU A 107 19.76 11.70 5.69
CA GLU A 107 18.42 11.50 6.26
C GLU A 107 17.65 10.40 5.51
N LEU A 108 17.58 10.47 4.18
CA LEU A 108 16.97 9.42 3.37
C LEU A 108 17.68 8.08 3.55
N GLY A 109 19.01 8.07 3.66
CA GLY A 109 19.79 6.87 3.97
C GLY A 109 19.36 6.20 5.29
N ILE A 110 19.15 6.99 6.35
CA ILE A 110 18.65 6.48 7.64
C ILE A 110 17.23 5.94 7.49
N LEU A 111 16.35 6.66 6.78
CA LEU A 111 14.96 6.25 6.58
C LEU A 111 14.87 4.94 5.78
N VAL A 112 15.63 4.80 4.69
CA VAL A 112 15.72 3.58 3.87
C VAL A 112 16.22 2.41 4.72
N ASN A 113 17.24 2.61 5.56
CA ASN A 113 17.73 1.58 6.48
C ASN A 113 16.66 1.16 7.52
N ASN A 114 15.87 2.11 8.03
CA ASN A 114 14.77 1.82 8.95
C ASN A 114 13.66 1.02 8.25
N LEU A 115 13.32 1.39 7.00
CA LEU A 115 12.39 0.63 6.18
C LEU A 115 12.91 -0.78 5.90
N GLU A 116 14.19 -0.94 5.59
CA GLU A 116 14.80 -2.25 5.35
C GLU A 116 14.66 -3.16 6.58
N LYS A 117 15.00 -2.65 7.77
CA LYS A 117 14.88 -3.39 9.02
C LYS A 117 13.44 -3.79 9.32
N ALA A 118 12.49 -2.86 9.11
CA ALA A 118 11.08 -3.11 9.35
C ALA A 118 10.49 -4.11 8.34
N TYR A 119 10.84 -3.98 7.06
CA TYR A 119 10.30 -4.80 5.99
C TYR A 119 10.90 -6.22 5.99
N GLY A 120 12.19 -6.34 6.31
CA GLY A 120 12.91 -7.59 6.30
C GLY A 120 13.17 -8.12 4.89
N THR A 121 13.25 -9.44 4.74
CA THR A 121 13.62 -10.10 3.48
C THR A 121 12.76 -11.31 3.18
N ARG A 122 12.78 -11.77 1.93
CA ARG A 122 12.08 -13.00 1.50
C ARG A 122 12.62 -14.27 2.15
N LYS A 123 13.81 -14.22 2.77
CA LYS A 123 14.45 -15.36 3.46
C LYS A 123 14.13 -15.38 4.96
N SER A 124 13.80 -14.22 5.53
CA SER A 124 13.54 -14.05 6.96
C SER A 124 12.08 -14.34 7.27
N LYS A 125 11.80 -15.54 7.78
CA LYS A 125 10.46 -15.95 8.19
C LYS A 125 9.83 -14.92 9.15
N ASP A 126 8.52 -14.74 9.07
CA ASP A 126 7.72 -13.85 9.91
C ASP A 126 8.01 -12.34 9.76
N THR A 127 8.88 -11.95 8.83
CA THR A 127 9.03 -10.54 8.42
C THR A 127 7.88 -10.10 7.51
N PRO A 128 7.58 -8.79 7.43
CA PRO A 128 6.60 -8.27 6.47
C PRO A 128 6.84 -8.69 5.03
N CYS A 129 8.08 -8.64 4.53
CA CYS A 129 8.43 -9.05 3.16
C CYS A 129 8.09 -10.52 2.90
N TRP A 130 8.49 -11.42 3.81
CA TRP A 130 8.16 -12.84 3.69
C TRP A 130 6.64 -13.06 3.73
N THR A 131 5.97 -12.42 4.67
CA THR A 131 4.54 -12.59 4.89
C THR A 131 3.72 -12.07 3.71
N ILE A 132 4.01 -10.87 3.21
CA ILE A 132 3.32 -10.29 2.05
C ILE A 132 3.49 -11.19 0.82
N ASN A 133 4.69 -11.70 0.55
CA ASN A 133 4.91 -12.62 -0.56
C ASN A 133 4.09 -13.92 -0.38
N LYS A 134 3.97 -14.46 0.83
CA LYS A 134 3.12 -15.65 1.07
C LYS A 134 1.63 -15.38 0.92
N MET A 135 1.16 -14.22 1.34
CA MET A 135 -0.27 -13.89 1.36
C MET A 135 -0.78 -13.36 0.01
N VAL A 136 0.06 -12.65 -0.76
CA VAL A 136 -0.31 -12.07 -2.06
C VAL A 136 0.08 -12.97 -3.23
N VAL A 137 1.28 -13.56 -3.22
CA VAL A 137 1.89 -14.19 -4.42
C VAL A 137 1.71 -15.71 -4.45
N HIS A 138 1.39 -16.36 -3.33
CA HIS A 138 1.22 -17.81 -3.27
C HIS A 138 -0.22 -18.21 -2.89
N PHE A 139 -0.67 -19.35 -3.44
CA PHE A 139 -1.86 -20.04 -2.96
C PHE A 139 -1.59 -20.50 -1.52
N THR A 140 -2.28 -19.86 -0.56
CA THR A 140 -2.20 -20.21 0.85
C THR A 140 -3.60 -20.55 1.34
N SER A 141 -3.72 -21.60 2.16
CA SER A 141 -4.95 -21.96 2.88
C SER A 141 -5.26 -21.00 4.04
N PHE A 142 -4.34 -20.09 4.36
CA PHE A 142 -4.48 -19.09 5.41
C PHE A 142 -4.77 -17.73 4.76
N ARG A 143 -6.05 -17.36 4.65
CA ARG A 143 -6.50 -16.00 4.35
C ARG A 143 -7.58 -15.61 5.37
N LEU A 144 -8.01 -14.35 5.39
CA LEU A 144 -9.16 -13.89 6.18
C LEU A 144 -8.96 -13.83 7.70
N THR A 145 -9.99 -14.21 8.46
CA THR A 145 -10.07 -14.32 9.91
C THR A 145 -8.96 -15.18 10.52
N SER A 146 -8.29 -15.98 9.69
CA SER A 146 -7.18 -16.84 10.09
C SER A 146 -5.84 -16.10 10.14
N PHE A 147 -5.75 -14.86 9.64
CA PHE A 147 -4.50 -14.09 9.63
C PHE A 147 -4.71 -12.59 9.93
N GLY A 148 -4.09 -12.12 11.01
CA GLY A 148 -4.14 -10.72 11.43
C GLY A 148 -3.08 -9.87 10.74
N TYR A 149 -3.46 -9.05 9.77
CA TYR A 149 -2.55 -8.12 9.07
C TYR A 149 -2.12 -6.89 9.89
N ARG A 150 -2.74 -6.68 11.05
CA ARG A 150 -2.49 -5.51 11.93
C ARG A 150 -1.00 -5.30 12.20
N LYS A 151 -0.31 -6.35 12.64
CA LYS A 151 1.12 -6.28 12.99
C LYS A 151 1.98 -5.85 11.80
N ILE A 152 1.65 -6.30 10.59
CA ILE A 152 2.36 -5.90 9.36
C ILE A 152 2.23 -4.39 9.16
N PHE A 153 0.99 -3.88 9.19
CA PHE A 153 0.72 -2.44 9.00
C PHE A 153 1.37 -1.59 10.08
N GLU A 154 1.25 -1.98 11.35
CA GLU A 154 1.89 -1.29 12.48
C GLU A 154 3.42 -1.28 12.37
N THR A 155 4.02 -2.32 11.77
CA THR A 155 5.47 -2.40 11.57
C THR A 155 5.95 -1.53 10.41
N ILE A 156 5.21 -1.49 9.29
CA ILE A 156 5.71 -0.90 8.03
C ILE A 156 5.18 0.49 7.71
N ASP A 157 3.97 0.86 8.15
CA ASP A 157 3.32 2.07 7.67
C ASP A 157 4.17 3.32 8.01
N THR A 158 4.70 3.43 9.22
CA THR A 158 5.51 4.59 9.62
C THR A 158 6.84 4.69 8.84
N PRO A 159 7.72 3.67 8.82
CA PRO A 159 8.95 3.73 8.03
C PRO A 159 8.71 4.02 6.55
N LEU A 160 7.66 3.42 5.97
CA LEU A 160 7.32 3.59 4.56
C LEU A 160 6.88 5.04 4.26
N LYS A 161 5.96 5.60 5.06
CA LYS A 161 5.47 6.97 4.88
C LYS A 161 6.59 8.01 5.00
N LEU A 162 7.50 7.83 5.96
CA LEU A 162 8.63 8.74 6.14
C LEU A 162 9.57 8.70 4.92
N CYS A 163 9.85 7.52 4.36
CA CYS A 163 10.61 7.40 3.12
C CYS A 163 9.91 8.10 1.96
N ILE A 164 8.62 7.84 1.75
CA ILE A 164 7.84 8.46 0.66
C ILE A 164 7.85 9.98 0.78
N LYS A 165 7.63 10.50 2.00
CA LYS A 165 7.67 11.94 2.27
C LYS A 165 9.03 12.51 1.88
N ARG A 166 10.14 11.95 2.38
CA ARG A 166 11.49 12.46 2.08
C ARG A 166 11.82 12.40 0.60
N VAL A 167 11.45 11.31 -0.08
CA VAL A 167 11.64 11.17 -1.53
C VAL A 167 10.88 12.25 -2.30
N ALA A 168 9.62 12.51 -1.91
CA ALA A 168 8.80 13.54 -2.54
C ALA A 168 9.31 14.97 -2.26
N GLU A 169 9.88 15.24 -1.08
CA GLU A 169 10.55 16.51 -0.76
C GLU A 169 11.76 16.74 -1.67
N LEU A 170 12.68 15.77 -1.73
CA LEU A 170 13.89 15.85 -2.55
C LEU A 170 13.58 15.91 -4.05
N GLY A 171 12.53 15.21 -4.48
CA GLY A 171 12.09 15.18 -5.88
C GLY A 171 11.25 16.38 -6.30
N GLY A 172 10.93 17.30 -5.38
CA GLY A 172 10.06 18.45 -5.66
C GLY A 172 8.66 18.04 -6.14
N LYS A 173 8.06 17.01 -5.52
CA LYS A 173 6.77 16.42 -5.92
C LYS A 173 5.64 16.79 -4.95
N PRO A 174 5.05 18.00 -5.05
CA PRO A 174 4.04 18.48 -4.11
C PRO A 174 2.76 17.65 -4.09
N ALA A 175 2.37 17.04 -5.22
CA ALA A 175 1.19 16.17 -5.28
C ALA A 175 1.37 14.90 -4.43
N ILE A 176 2.55 14.29 -4.47
CA ILE A 176 2.89 13.12 -3.65
C ILE A 176 2.95 13.51 -2.17
N LEU A 177 3.50 14.69 -1.85
CA LEU A 177 3.52 15.21 -0.49
C LEU A 177 2.12 15.44 0.08
N ALA A 178 1.22 16.04 -0.71
CA ALA A 178 -0.16 16.24 -0.30
C ALA A 178 -0.86 14.89 -0.02
N GLU A 179 -0.64 13.89 -0.89
CA GLU A 179 -1.23 12.57 -0.72
C GLU A 179 -0.71 11.88 0.54
N ILE A 180 0.61 11.86 0.78
CA ILE A 180 1.18 11.17 1.94
C ILE A 180 0.82 11.89 3.25
N HIS A 181 0.82 13.23 3.28
CA HIS A 181 0.41 13.99 4.47
C HIS A 181 -1.05 13.73 4.86
N SER A 182 -1.92 13.42 3.90
CA SER A 182 -3.33 13.11 4.19
C SER A 182 -3.54 11.78 4.93
N VAL A 183 -2.51 10.93 5.01
CA VAL A 183 -2.56 9.62 5.66
C VAL A 183 -1.44 9.40 6.69
N MET A 184 -0.62 10.42 6.99
CA MET A 184 0.36 10.38 8.07
C MET A 184 -0.31 10.62 9.41
#